data_AF-A0A2N9NM80-F1
#
_entry.id   AF-A0A2N9NM80-F1
#
_cell.length_a   1.000
_cell.length_b   1.000
_cell.length_c   1.000
_cell.angle_alpha   90.00
_cell.angle_beta   90.00
_cell.angle_gamma   90.00
#
_symmetry.space_group_name_H-M   'P 1'
#
loop_
_entity.id
_entity.type
_entity.pdbx_description
1 polymer ?
#
loop_
_entity_poly.entity_id
_entity_poly.type
_entity_poly.pdbx_seq_one_letter_code
_entity_poly.pdbx_strand_id
1 'polypeptide(L)'
;MKTLSPLLLVIPALLAGCATPVAPGTEHGPDGTIAYKVPVDSSEPGARIEVNGESVGVTPMVLKIFGDRDGTFHNFGSYEFLVRAYPPGTGRPPQTKVFYTGALMAKEDKIPQKIYFDFGPNPK
;
A
#
# COMPACT_ATOMS: atom_id res chain seq x y z
N MET A 1 -15.68 -60.33 -32.55
CA MET A 1 -14.99 -59.03 -32.41
C MET A 1 -16.03 -58.00 -31.98
N LYS A 2 -15.93 -57.45 -30.76
CA LYS A 2 -16.83 -56.38 -30.27
C LYS A 2 -15.97 -55.15 -29.98
N THR A 3 -16.23 -54.07 -30.70
CA THR A 3 -15.51 -52.81 -30.62
C THR A 3 -15.94 -52.04 -29.36
N LEU A 4 -14.98 -51.68 -28.50
CA LEU A 4 -15.19 -50.72 -27.42
C LEU A 4 -15.04 -49.30 -27.99
N SER A 5 -16.04 -48.45 -27.76
CA SER A 5 -15.93 -46.99 -27.92
C SER A 5 -15.63 -46.36 -26.55
N PRO A 6 -14.58 -45.53 -26.39
CA PRO A 6 -14.38 -44.78 -25.17
C PRO A 6 -15.17 -43.47 -25.23
N LEU A 7 -16.08 -43.31 -24.28
CA LEU A 7 -16.77 -42.05 -24.00
C LEU A 7 -15.74 -41.06 -23.42
N LEU A 8 -15.40 -40.02 -24.18
CA LEU A 8 -14.49 -38.96 -23.75
C LEU A 8 -15.21 -38.04 -22.76
N LEU A 9 -14.92 -38.18 -21.46
CA LEU A 9 -15.45 -37.31 -20.41
C LEU A 9 -14.52 -36.09 -20.25
N VAL A 10 -14.92 -34.94 -20.79
CA VAL A 10 -14.22 -33.67 -20.58
C VAL A 10 -14.66 -33.09 -19.23
N ILE A 11 -13.81 -33.16 -18.21
CA ILE A 11 -14.04 -32.54 -16.90
C ILE A 11 -13.48 -31.10 -16.96
N PRO A 12 -14.31 -30.05 -16.84
CA PRO A 12 -13.79 -28.71 -16.67
C PRO A 12 -13.22 -28.59 -15.25
N ALA A 13 -11.89 -28.44 -15.16
CA ALA A 13 -11.23 -28.11 -13.91
C ALA A 13 -11.63 -26.67 -13.51
N LEU A 14 -12.51 -26.57 -12.52
CA LEU A 14 -12.83 -25.30 -11.86
C LEU A 14 -11.55 -24.78 -11.18
N LEU A 15 -10.99 -23.72 -11.75
CA LEU A 15 -9.94 -22.94 -11.10
C LEU A 15 -10.53 -22.29 -9.85
N ALA A 16 -10.35 -22.94 -8.70
CA ALA A 16 -10.55 -22.30 -7.41
C ALA A 16 -9.49 -21.20 -7.30
N GLY A 17 -9.88 -19.95 -7.57
CA GLY A 17 -9.02 -18.80 -7.34
C GLY A 17 -8.61 -18.77 -5.87
N CYS A 18 -7.30 -18.74 -5.62
CA CYS A 18 -6.75 -18.61 -4.27
C CYS A 18 -7.12 -17.23 -3.70
N ALA A 19 -8.29 -17.13 -3.06
CA ALA A 19 -8.61 -15.98 -2.22
C ALA A 19 -7.75 -16.11 -0.96
N THR A 20 -6.71 -15.29 -0.83
CA THR A 20 -5.88 -15.23 0.37
C THR A 20 -6.79 -14.87 1.55
N PRO A 21 -6.89 -15.72 2.60
CA PRO A 21 -7.71 -15.40 3.75
C PRO A 21 -7.18 -14.14 4.45
N VAL A 22 -8.05 -13.20 4.73
CA VAL A 22 -7.74 -12.03 5.56
C VAL A 22 -7.63 -12.51 7.02
N ALA A 23 -6.61 -12.06 7.75
CA ALA A 23 -6.38 -12.48 9.13
C ALA A 23 -7.55 -12.10 10.06
N PRO A 24 -7.90 -12.93 11.06
CA PRO A 24 -8.87 -12.56 12.07
C PRO A 24 -8.48 -11.26 12.79
N GLY A 25 -9.42 -10.31 12.92
CA GLY A 25 -9.17 -9.01 13.55
C GLY A 25 -8.62 -7.93 12.62
N THR A 26 -8.54 -8.18 11.31
CA THR A 26 -8.24 -7.14 10.33
C THR A 26 -9.31 -6.04 10.35
N GLU A 27 -8.88 -4.79 10.50
CA GLU A 27 -9.75 -3.63 10.38
C GLU A 27 -10.10 -3.42 8.90
N HIS A 28 -11.39 -3.37 8.60
CA HIS A 28 -11.92 -3.15 7.26
C HIS A 28 -12.13 -1.66 6.99
N GLY A 29 -11.79 -1.23 5.78
CA GLY A 29 -12.06 0.10 5.27
C GLY A 29 -13.21 0.13 4.27
N PRO A 30 -13.43 1.29 3.63
CA PRO A 30 -14.35 1.42 2.49
C PRO A 30 -13.95 0.48 1.33
N ASP A 31 -14.89 0.19 0.43
CA ASP A 31 -14.64 -0.53 -0.83
C ASP A 31 -14.00 -1.93 -0.67
N GLY A 32 -14.14 -2.53 0.52
CA GLY A 32 -13.60 -3.85 0.82
C GLY A 32 -12.10 -3.87 1.15
N THR A 33 -11.48 -2.69 1.26
CA THR A 33 -10.09 -2.49 1.68
C THR A 33 -9.85 -2.95 3.11
N ILE A 34 -8.58 -3.08 3.47
CA ILE A 34 -8.13 -3.42 4.81
C ILE A 34 -7.06 -2.44 5.30
N ALA A 35 -6.96 -2.27 6.61
CA ALA A 35 -5.99 -1.37 7.22
C ALA A 35 -4.60 -1.99 7.31
N TYR A 36 -3.61 -1.28 6.79
CA TYR A 36 -2.18 -1.52 6.95
C TYR A 36 -1.62 -0.49 7.92
N LYS A 37 -0.89 -0.96 8.94
CA LYS A 37 -0.21 -0.12 9.92
C LYS A 37 1.25 0.01 9.52
N VAL A 38 1.62 1.14 8.93
CA VAL A 38 2.94 1.40 8.36
C VAL A 38 3.72 2.34 9.28
N PRO A 39 4.81 1.86 9.93
CA PRO A 39 5.72 2.75 10.64
C PRO A 39 6.32 3.80 9.71
N VAL A 40 6.26 5.06 10.12
CA VAL A 40 6.88 6.20 9.44
C VAL A 40 7.92 6.81 10.37
N ASP A 41 9.12 6.95 9.86
CA ASP A 41 10.30 7.32 10.64
C ASP A 41 11.22 8.21 9.80
N SER A 42 12.18 8.87 10.44
CA SER A 42 13.12 9.75 9.74
C SER A 42 14.46 9.84 10.43
N SER A 43 15.49 10.27 9.69
CA SER A 43 16.85 10.47 10.23
C SER A 43 16.90 11.45 11.39
N GLU A 44 15.92 12.36 11.47
CA GLU A 44 15.71 13.26 12.60
C GLU A 44 14.25 13.16 13.09
N PRO A 45 14.00 12.97 14.40
CA PRO A 45 12.65 12.89 14.94
C PRO A 45 11.95 14.26 14.90
N GLY A 46 10.62 14.25 14.90
CA GLY A 46 9.79 15.46 14.88
C GLY A 46 9.51 16.01 13.48
N ALA A 47 9.81 15.26 12.42
CA ALA A 47 9.51 15.67 11.07
C ALA A 47 8.00 15.66 10.84
N ARG A 48 7.42 16.77 10.36
CA ARG A 48 5.99 16.84 10.06
C ARG A 48 5.67 15.99 8.84
N ILE A 49 4.70 15.09 8.98
CA ILE A 49 4.24 14.21 7.90
C ILE A 49 2.93 14.77 7.34
N GLU A 50 2.87 14.87 6.02
CA GLU A 50 1.67 15.10 5.25
C GLU A 50 1.33 13.89 4.38
N VAL A 51 0.05 13.55 4.30
CA VAL A 51 -0.49 12.55 3.37
C VAL A 51 -1.50 13.25 2.48
N ASN A 52 -1.29 13.19 1.15
CA ASN A 52 -2.14 13.86 0.16
C ASN A 52 -2.40 15.35 0.47
N GLY A 53 -1.42 16.04 1.06
CA GLY A 53 -1.49 17.46 1.41
C GLY A 53 -2.09 17.76 2.80
N GLU A 54 -2.54 16.74 3.54
CA GLU A 54 -3.06 16.90 4.91
C GLU A 54 -2.00 16.51 5.93
N SER A 55 -1.79 17.33 6.96
CA SER A 55 -0.87 17.01 8.04
C SER A 55 -1.46 15.95 8.97
N VAL A 56 -0.77 14.81 9.11
CA VAL A 56 -1.28 13.64 9.86
C VAL A 56 -0.50 13.36 11.15
N GLY A 57 0.64 14.01 11.36
CA GLY A 57 1.44 13.83 12.57
C GLY A 57 2.91 14.21 12.38
N VAL A 58 3.74 13.71 13.30
CA VAL A 58 5.19 13.90 13.28
C VAL A 58 5.91 12.56 13.49
N THR A 59 7.12 12.40 12.94
CA THR A 59 7.91 11.18 13.15
C THR A 59 8.47 11.08 14.58
N PRO A 60 8.65 9.87 15.13
CA PRO A 60 8.16 8.59 14.59
C PRO A 60 6.65 8.45 14.82
N MET A 61 5.94 7.86 13.84
CA MET A 61 4.51 7.58 13.96
C MET A 61 4.12 6.28 13.22
N VAL A 62 2.87 5.85 13.39
CA VAL A 62 2.28 4.77 12.59
C VAL A 62 1.20 5.37 11.70
N LEU A 63 1.38 5.26 10.39
CA LEU A 63 0.38 5.65 9.41
C LEU A 63 -0.56 4.47 9.14
N LYS A 64 -1.87 4.70 9.28
CA LYS A 64 -2.90 3.74 8.87
C LYS A 64 -3.27 4.00 7.41
N ILE A 65 -3.07 3.00 6.55
CA ILE A 65 -3.38 3.07 5.12
C ILE A 65 -4.44 2.02 4.81
N PHE A 66 -5.55 2.42 4.20
CA PHE A 66 -6.51 1.46 3.65
C PHE A 66 -6.08 1.08 2.24
N GLY A 67 -5.84 -0.21 2.01
CA GLY A 67 -5.40 -0.75 0.73
C GLY A 67 -6.14 -2.02 0.35
N ASP A 68 -5.90 -2.51 -0.85
CA ASP A 68 -6.49 -3.75 -1.33
C ASP A 68 -5.96 -4.95 -0.55
N ARG A 69 -6.72 -6.05 -0.57
CA ARG A 69 -6.41 -7.26 0.21
C ARG A 69 -5.14 -7.96 -0.23
N ASP A 70 -4.65 -7.65 -1.42
CA ASP A 70 -3.41 -8.19 -1.98
C ASP A 70 -2.18 -7.34 -1.61
N GLY A 71 -2.36 -6.26 -0.84
CA GLY A 71 -1.28 -5.43 -0.34
C GLY A 71 -0.93 -4.22 -1.19
N THR A 72 -1.75 -3.84 -2.17
CA THR A 72 -1.55 -2.62 -2.96
C THR A 72 -2.29 -1.41 -2.41
N PHE A 73 -1.92 -0.24 -2.90
CA PHE A 73 -2.65 0.99 -2.63
C PHE A 73 -3.98 1.01 -3.38
N HIS A 74 -5.08 1.22 -2.66
CA HIS A 74 -6.40 1.35 -3.27
C HIS A 74 -6.62 2.73 -3.88
N ASN A 75 -7.28 2.80 -5.04
CA ASN A 75 -7.59 4.05 -5.70
C ASN A 75 -8.92 4.65 -5.18
N PHE A 76 -8.83 5.61 -4.26
CA PHE A 76 -9.97 6.41 -3.76
C PHE A 76 -10.27 7.65 -4.63
N GLY A 77 -10.09 7.55 -5.95
CA GLY A 77 -10.25 8.66 -6.89
C GLY A 77 -8.96 9.47 -7.17
N SER A 78 -7.80 8.97 -6.73
CA SER A 78 -6.47 9.52 -7.04
C SER A 78 -5.54 8.43 -7.53
N TYR A 79 -4.77 8.72 -8.58
CA TYR A 79 -3.74 7.82 -9.12
C TYR A 79 -2.48 7.75 -8.24
N GLU A 80 -2.34 8.68 -7.31
CA GLU A 80 -1.18 8.83 -6.45
C GLU A 80 -1.60 8.89 -4.98
N PHE A 81 -0.83 8.19 -4.14
CA PHE A 81 -0.80 8.35 -2.70
C PHE A 81 0.54 9.00 -2.32
N LEU A 82 0.47 10.24 -1.84
CA LEU A 82 1.64 11.06 -1.56
C LEU A 82 1.93 11.07 -0.06
N VAL A 83 3.14 10.68 0.32
CA VAL A 83 3.64 10.87 1.70
C VAL A 83 4.80 11.85 1.66
N ARG A 84 4.63 13.01 2.28
CA ARG A 84 5.61 14.08 2.31
C ARG A 84 6.10 14.31 3.73
N ALA A 85 7.41 14.45 3.91
CA ALA A 85 8.02 14.73 5.20
C ALA A 85 8.76 16.06 5.16
N TYR A 86 8.48 16.90 6.16
CA TYR A 86 9.13 18.19 6.37
C TYR A 86 10.13 18.04 7.53
N PRO A 87 11.45 18.21 7.28
CA PRO A 87 12.47 18.09 8.31
C PRO A 87 12.20 19.06 9.47
N PRO A 88 12.53 18.68 10.72
CA PRO A 88 12.54 19.64 11.81
C PRO A 88 13.60 20.73 11.58
N GLY A 89 13.36 21.94 12.06
CA GLY A 89 14.24 23.10 11.87
C GLY A 89 14.00 23.87 10.55
N THR A 90 14.78 24.91 10.30
CA THR A 90 14.50 25.87 9.22
C THR A 90 15.32 25.62 7.95
N GLY A 91 14.63 25.43 6.83
CA GLY A 91 15.17 25.72 5.49
C GLY A 91 15.50 24.51 4.60
N ARG A 92 15.39 23.28 5.11
CA ARG A 92 15.57 22.09 4.25
C ARG A 92 14.30 21.79 3.46
N PRO A 93 14.41 21.41 2.18
CA PRO A 93 13.25 21.07 1.36
C PRO A 93 12.57 19.80 1.91
N PRO A 94 11.24 19.70 1.80
CA PRO A 94 10.55 18.47 2.12
C PRO A 94 10.93 17.35 1.15
N GLN A 95 10.88 16.10 1.61
CA GLN A 95 10.98 14.92 0.77
C GLN A 95 9.60 14.32 0.52
N THR A 96 9.32 13.93 -0.71
CA THR A 96 8.03 13.31 -1.09
C THR A 96 8.30 11.90 -1.61
N LYS A 97 7.51 10.93 -1.13
CA LYS A 97 7.40 9.59 -1.71
C LYS A 97 6.04 9.48 -2.38
N VAL A 98 6.05 9.05 -3.63
CA VAL A 98 4.86 8.85 -4.47
C VAL A 98 4.63 7.36 -4.60
N PHE A 99 3.41 6.91 -4.33
CA PHE A 99 2.97 5.54 -4.54
C PHE A 99 1.79 5.54 -5.51
N TYR A 100 1.81 4.66 -6.50
CA TYR A 100 0.74 4.57 -7.49
C TYR A 100 -0.35 3.60 -7.05
N THR A 101 -1.61 4.00 -7.21
CA THR A 101 -2.80 3.25 -6.74
C THR A 101 -3.39 2.30 -7.78
N GLY A 102 -2.83 2.25 -8.99
CA GLY A 102 -3.36 1.42 -10.08
C GLY A 102 -4.76 1.86 -10.56
N ALA A 103 -4.85 2.45 -11.74
CA ALA A 103 -6.13 2.57 -12.44
C ALA A 103 -5.94 2.40 -13.94
N LEU A 104 -6.94 1.80 -14.59
CA LEU A 104 -6.98 1.63 -16.05
C LEU A 104 -5.69 1.05 -16.65
N MET A 105 -5.15 -0.03 -16.06
CA MET A 105 -3.89 -0.69 -16.44
C MET A 105 -2.60 0.07 -16.10
N ALA A 106 -2.67 1.14 -15.29
CA ALA A 106 -1.48 1.81 -14.79
C ALA A 106 -0.71 0.96 -13.77
N LYS A 107 0.57 1.30 -13.58
CA LYS A 107 1.42 0.75 -12.52
C LYS A 107 0.74 0.91 -11.16
N GLU A 108 0.84 -0.12 -10.35
CA GLU A 108 0.35 -0.16 -8.99
C GLU A 108 1.50 -0.54 -8.06
N ASP A 109 1.60 0.15 -6.92
CA ASP A 109 2.64 -0.12 -5.92
C ASP A 109 2.09 -0.94 -4.75
N LYS A 110 2.96 -1.75 -4.15
CA LYS A 110 2.67 -2.42 -2.88
C LYS A 110 2.84 -1.45 -1.71
N ILE A 111 1.98 -1.56 -0.72
CA ILE A 111 2.10 -0.84 0.55
C ILE A 111 3.38 -1.30 1.24
N PRO A 112 4.32 -0.38 1.54
CA PRO A 112 5.58 -0.75 2.15
C PRO A 112 5.41 -1.15 3.62
N GLN A 113 6.29 -2.01 4.12
CA GLN A 113 6.32 -2.37 5.54
C GLN A 113 6.84 -1.24 6.44
N LYS A 114 7.59 -0.28 5.89
CA LYS A 114 8.10 0.92 6.58
C LYS A 114 8.30 2.05 5.57
N ILE A 115 8.03 3.28 6.00
CA ILE A 115 8.42 4.49 5.28
C ILE A 115 9.52 5.19 6.09
N TYR A 116 10.67 5.42 5.46
CA TYR A 116 11.80 6.13 6.08
C TYR A 116 12.23 7.32 5.22
N PHE A 117 12.43 8.47 5.87
CA PHE A 117 12.95 9.69 5.26
C PHE A 117 14.35 10.02 5.78
N ASP A 118 15.30 10.16 4.88
CA ASP A 118 16.67 10.56 5.22
C ASP A 118 16.90 11.98 4.74
N PHE A 119 16.86 12.96 5.64
CA PHE A 119 17.09 14.36 5.30
C PHE A 119 18.55 14.72 5.07
N GLY A 120 19.46 13.74 5.12
CA GLY A 120 20.89 13.95 5.04
C GLY A 120 21.44 14.66 6.28
N PRO A 121 22.67 15.19 6.20
CA PRO A 121 23.28 15.89 7.32
C PRO A 121 22.53 17.19 7.66
N ASN A 122 22.39 17.46 8.96
CA ASN A 122 21.88 18.75 9.42
C ASN A 122 22.90 19.86 9.07
N PRO A 123 22.49 20.95 8.39
CA PRO A 123 23.35 22.11 8.19
C PRO A 123 23.80 22.61 9.57
N LYS A 124 25.12 22.70 9.76
CA LYS A 124 25.72 23.21 11.00
C LYS A 124 25.49 24.71 11.16
#